data_AF-A0A937P582-F1
#
_entry.id   AF-A0A937P582-F1
#
_cell.length_a   1.000
_cell.length_b   1.000
_cell.length_c   1.000
_cell.angle_alpha   90.00
_cell.angle_beta   90.00
_cell.angle_gamma   90.00
#
_symmetry.space_group_name_H-M   'P 1'
#
loop_
_entity.id
_entity.type
_entity.pdbx_description
1 polymer ?
#
loop_
_entity_poly.entity_id
_entity_poly.type
_entity_poly.pdbx_seq_one_letter_code
_entity_poly.pdbx_strand_id
1 'polypeptide(L)' 'MKAYKVALTRTYIVTIEAENEEKAKLYSEYYLGNYPDLSTDKDRIKRSFKIKHLEMVCNEAYEIIRD' A
#
# COMPACT_ATOMS: atom_id res chain seq x y z
N MET A 1 -8.56 29.70 -7.92
CA MET A 1 -7.55 28.62 -8.02
C MET A 1 -7.85 27.76 -9.23
N LYS A 2 -6.85 27.08 -9.81
CA LYS A 2 -7.02 26.17 -10.96
C LYS A 2 -6.77 24.72 -10.51
N ALA A 3 -7.46 23.76 -11.10
CA ALA A 3 -7.25 22.34 -10.85
C ALA A 3 -6.11 21.80 -11.74
N TYR A 4 -5.29 20.92 -11.18
CA TYR A 4 -4.21 20.22 -11.89
C TYR A 4 -4.28 18.73 -11.58
N LYS A 5 -4.06 17.88 -12.58
CA LYS A 5 -3.84 16.44 -12.38
C LYS A 5 -2.34 16.23 -12.15
N VAL A 6 -1.97 15.52 -11.09
CA VAL A 6 -0.58 15.33 -10.69
C VAL A 6 -0.31 13.83 -10.56
N ALA A 7 0.75 13.35 -11.20
CA ALA A 7 1.27 12.01 -10.99
C ALA A 7 2.16 12.00 -9.72
N LEU A 8 1.81 11.13 -8.78
CA LEU A 8 2.48 11.01 -7.48
C LEU A 8 2.95 9.56 -7.30
N THR A 9 4.24 9.38 -7.02
CA THR A 9 4.81 8.08 -6.65
C THR A 9 5.01 8.01 -5.15
N ARG A 10 4.66 6.88 -4.56
CA ARG A 10 4.91 6.57 -3.15
C ARG A 10 5.57 5.21 -3.01
N THR A 11 6.53 5.11 -2.11
CA THR A 11 7.20 3.85 -1.76
C THR A 11 7.08 3.64 -0.26
N TYR A 12 6.86 2.39 0.15
CA TYR A 12 6.66 2.03 1.54
C TYR A 12 7.54 0.87 1.96
N ILE A 13 8.00 0.90 3.21
CA ILE A 13 8.49 -0.29 3.93
C ILE A 13 7.33 -0.86 4.73
N VAL A 14 7.10 -2.16 4.60
CA VAL A 14 5.92 -2.85 5.15
C VAL A 14 6.40 -3.95 6.08
N THR A 15 5.93 -3.89 7.33
CA THR A 15 6.10 -4.98 8.30
C THR A 15 4.80 -5.77 8.39
N ILE A 16 4.83 -7.02 7.92
CA ILE A 16 3.67 -7.91 7.86
C ILE A 16 3.97 -9.23 8.56
N GLU A 17 3.03 -9.71 9.36
CA GLU A 17 3.00 -11.11 9.79
C GLU A 17 2.25 -11.95 8.77
N ALA A 18 2.89 -12.99 8.25
CA ALA A 18 2.31 -13.92 7.30
C ALA A 18 2.94 -15.31 7.42
N GLU A 19 2.28 -16.29 6.81
CA GLU A 19 2.65 -17.70 6.85
C GLU A 19 4.04 -17.97 6.22
N ASN A 20 4.42 -17.20 5.21
CA ASN A 20 5.70 -17.28 4.51
C ASN A 20 5.98 -16.01 3.69
N GLU A 21 7.18 -15.92 3.12
CA GLU A 21 7.65 -14.77 2.34
C GLU A 21 6.83 -14.49 1.07
N GLU A 22 6.39 -15.53 0.37
CA GLU A 22 5.56 -15.38 -0.83
C GLU A 22 4.20 -14.78 -0.50
N LYS A 23 3.57 -15.25 0.58
CA LYS A 23 2.32 -14.70 1.11
C LYS A 23 2.51 -13.28 1.60
N ALA A 24 3.62 -12.97 2.27
CA ALA A 24 3.93 -11.62 2.74
C ALA A 24 3.97 -10.61 1.57
N LYS A 25 4.62 -10.97 0.45
CA LYS A 25 4.66 -10.14 -0.76
C LYS A 25 3.27 -9.99 -1.38
N LEU A 26 2.60 -11.11 -1.64
CA LEU A 26 1.26 -11.12 -2.25
C LEU A 26 0.26 -10.28 -1.44
N TYR A 27 0.28 -10.41 -0.11
CA TYR A 27 -0.64 -9.66 0.75
C TYR A 27 -0.28 -8.19 0.82
N SER A 28 1.01 -7.84 0.79
CA SER A 28 1.42 -6.43 0.73
C SER A 28 0.95 -5.79 -0.57
N GLU A 29 1.08 -6.45 -1.72
CA GLU A 29 0.59 -5.92 -3.00
C GLU A 29 -0.94 -5.82 -3.05
N TYR A 30 -1.63 -6.87 -2.58
CA TYR A 30 -3.09 -6.96 -2.69
C TYR A 30 -3.82 -6.04 -1.71
N TYR A 31 -3.30 -5.90 -0.48
CA TYR A 31 -3.96 -5.16 0.59
C TYR A 31 -3.42 -3.74 0.76
N LEU A 32 -2.25 -3.38 0.23
CA LEU A 32 -1.77 -1.99 0.18
C LEU A 32 -2.18 -1.34 -1.15
N GLY A 33 -3.47 -1.01 -1.29
CA GLY A 33 -3.96 -0.26 -2.45
C GLY A 33 -3.76 1.26 -2.30
N ASN A 34 -4.80 2.05 -2.62
CA ASN A 34 -4.79 3.52 -2.55
C ASN A 34 -4.66 4.12 -1.13
N TYR A 35 -4.72 3.30 -0.08
CA TYR A 35 -4.68 3.69 1.33
C TYR A 35 -4.07 2.55 2.16
N PRO A 36 -3.30 2.80 3.24
CA PRO A 36 -2.19 1.94 3.65
C PRO A 36 -2.55 0.59 4.27
N ASP A 37 -3.82 0.22 4.35
CA ASP A 37 -4.26 -1.16 4.59
C ASP A 37 -5.74 -1.27 4.21
N LEU A 38 -6.04 -1.99 3.14
CA LEU A 38 -7.41 -2.24 2.67
C LEU A 38 -7.98 -3.56 3.20
N SER A 39 -7.25 -4.30 4.03
CA SER A 39 -7.72 -5.58 4.58
C SER A 39 -8.78 -5.37 5.66
N THR A 40 -9.91 -6.08 5.51
CA THR A 40 -10.94 -6.14 6.55
C THR A 40 -10.55 -7.13 7.64
N ASP A 41 -11.19 -7.06 8.81
CA ASP A 41 -10.96 -8.03 9.89
C ASP A 41 -11.24 -9.47 9.44
N LYS A 42 -12.23 -9.66 8.56
CA LYS A 42 -12.54 -10.98 7.98
C LYS A 42 -11.40 -11.49 7.12
N ASP A 43 -10.76 -10.62 6.34
CA ASP A 43 -9.61 -10.98 5.50
C ASP A 43 -8.42 -11.42 6.36
N ARG A 44 -8.10 -10.62 7.38
CA ARG A 44 -6.99 -10.87 8.31
C ARG A 44 -7.13 -12.21 9.03
N ILE A 45 -8.34 -12.50 9.52
CA ILE A 45 -8.65 -13.78 10.20
C ILE A 45 -8.59 -14.95 9.21
N LYS A 46 -9.24 -14.82 8.03
CA LYS A 46 -9.34 -15.90 7.04
C LYS A 46 -7.99 -16.33 6.49
N ARG A 47 -7.03 -15.39 6.38
CA ARG A 47 -5.73 -15.60 5.76
C ARG A 47 -4.57 -15.52 6.75
N SER A 48 -4.87 -15.51 8.04
CA SER A 48 -3.88 -15.53 9.13
C SER A 48 -2.73 -14.53 8.96
N PHE A 49 -3.05 -13.29 8.56
CA PHE A 49 -2.06 -12.23 8.38
C PHE A 49 -2.48 -10.91 9.04
N LYS A 50 -1.49 -10.05 9.31
CA LYS A 50 -1.72 -8.69 9.81
C LYS A 50 -0.59 -7.76 9.40
N ILE A 51 -0.92 -6.64 8.75
CA ILE A 51 0.01 -5.53 8.57
C ILE A 51 0.19 -4.85 9.94
N LYS A 52 1.42 -4.79 10.43
CA LYS A 52 1.77 -4.19 11.73
C LYS A 52 2.19 -2.75 11.62
N HIS A 53 2.98 -2.45 10.60
CA HIS A 53 3.61 -1.16 10.42
C HIS A 53 3.77 -0.85 8.94
N LEU A 54 3.61 0.42 8.62
CA LEU A 54 3.80 0.95 7.29
C LEU A 54 4.48 2.31 7.40
N GLU A 55 5.65 2.41 6.76
CA GLU A 55 6.47 3.61 6.73
C GLU A 55 6.60 4.08 5.29
N MET A 56 6.26 5.33 5.00
CA MET A 56 6.48 5.93 3.68
C MET A 56 7.92 6.39 3.56
N VAL A 57 8.64 5.84 2.58
CA VAL A 57 10.05 6.15 2.35
C VAL A 57 10.27 7.03 1.11
N CYS A 58 9.26 7.18 0.25
CA CYS A 58 9.28 8.11 -0.87
C CYS A 58 7.89 8.73 -1.08
N ASN A 59 7.85 10.04 -1.37
CA ASN A 59 6.64 10.81 -1.64
C ASN A 59 6.92 11.93 -2.64
N GLU A 60 6.99 11.58 -3.93
CA GLU A 60 7.46 12.49 -4.96
C GLU A 60 6.41 12.68 -6.06
N ALA A 61 6.00 13.94 -6.25
CA ALA A 61 5.23 14.35 -7.41
C ALA A 61 6.19 14.56 -8.59
N TYR A 62 5.96 13.85 -9.70
CA TYR A 62 6.92 13.82 -10.81
C TYR A 62 6.38 14.33 -12.14
N GLU A 63 5.05 14.44 -12.30
CA GLU A 63 4.46 14.94 -13.56
C GLU A 63 3.12 15.66 -13.34
N ILE A 64 2.86 16.69 -14.13
CA ILE A 64 1.51 17.26 -14.30
C ILE A 64 0.88 16.62 -15.54
N ILE A 65 -0.19 15.87 -15.33
CA ILE A 65 -0.92 15.21 -16.43
C ILE A 65 -1.81 16.25 -17.10
N ARG A 66 -1.66 16.40 -18.41
CA ARG A 66 -2.50 17.27 -19.25
C ARG A 66 -3.33 16.38 -20.17
N ASP A 67 -4.61 16.72 -20.32
CA ASP A 67 -5.54 16.02 -21.21
C ASP A 67 -5.21 16.24 -22.69
#